data_AF-A0A4R6SFY8-F1
#
_entry.id   AF-A0A4R6SFY8-F1
#
_cell.length_a   1.000
_cell.length_b   1.000
_cell.length_c   1.000
_cell.angle_alpha   90.00
_cell.angle_beta   90.00
_cell.angle_gamma   90.00
#
_symmetry.space_group_name_H-M   'P 1'
#
loop_
_entity.id
_entity.type
_entity.pdbx_description
1 polymer ?
#
loop_
_entity_poly.entity_id
_entity_poly.type
_entity_poly.pdbx_seq_one_letter_code
_entity_poly.pdbx_strand_id
1 'polypeptide(L)'
;MRSVPLSVRGFAVVVGVVLGWGLAASPALAGTADPYLDAIAPDSTVVITDAAAMLGAPDGRYATVQGQFGRQLVVDLGAGEEGVGDLEVAYVNPPGTLSQQLWVDFLDGNGRKVGEGYLLMIGTSARTAVVSNSATQSYRYLRMVTEVRTYRFDSMKTAALASSMVGAHHARP
;
A
#
# COMPACT_ATOMS: atom_id res chain seq x y z
N MET A 1 64.42 -21.61 53.86
CA MET A 1 64.17 -20.59 54.91
C MET A 1 63.86 -19.29 54.18
N ARG A 2 62.70 -18.63 54.22
CA ARG A 2 61.62 -18.45 55.22
C ARG A 2 60.35 -18.02 54.44
N SER A 3 59.26 -18.79 54.50
CA SER A 3 58.01 -18.52 55.25
C SER A 3 57.21 -17.28 54.82
N VAL A 4 56.00 -17.56 54.32
CA VAL A 4 54.85 -16.68 54.04
C VAL A 4 54.40 -15.94 55.32
N PRO A 5 53.71 -14.79 55.19
CA PRO A 5 52.38 -14.74 55.80
C PRO A 5 51.27 -14.22 54.87
N LEU A 6 50.13 -14.89 54.97
CA LEU A 6 48.80 -14.45 54.52
C LEU A 6 48.45 -13.10 55.17
N SER A 7 47.78 -12.23 54.42
CA SER A 7 46.81 -11.30 54.99
C SER A 7 45.56 -11.27 54.12
N VAL A 8 44.48 -11.76 54.70
CA VAL A 8 43.11 -11.72 54.22
C VAL A 8 42.53 -10.36 54.58
N ARG A 9 41.80 -9.70 53.65
CA ARG A 9 40.53 -8.96 53.91
C ARG A 9 40.14 -8.09 52.71
N GLY A 10 38.87 -8.19 52.30
CA GLY A 10 38.22 -7.19 51.47
C GLY A 10 37.39 -7.76 50.33
N PHE A 11 36.26 -8.40 50.65
CA PHE A 11 35.20 -8.67 49.70
C PHE A 11 34.62 -7.35 49.18
N ALA A 12 34.58 -7.19 47.85
CA ALA A 12 33.62 -6.31 47.19
C ALA A 12 33.04 -7.09 46.01
N VAL A 13 31.88 -7.71 46.25
CA VAL A 13 31.03 -8.27 45.19
C VAL A 13 30.41 -7.08 44.48
N VAL A 14 30.90 -6.74 43.29
CA VAL A 14 30.15 -5.88 42.37
C VAL A 14 29.17 -6.78 41.63
N VAL A 15 27.93 -6.83 42.13
CA VAL A 15 26.80 -7.38 41.39
C VAL A 15 26.53 -6.45 40.23
N GLY A 16 27.04 -6.79 39.04
CA GLY A 16 26.58 -6.19 37.81
C GLY A 16 25.16 -6.67 37.53
N VAL A 17 24.17 -5.85 37.88
CA VAL A 17 22.80 -6.04 37.41
C VAL A 17 22.80 -5.79 35.91
N VAL A 18 22.83 -6.85 35.12
CA VAL A 18 22.48 -6.78 33.69
C VAL A 18 20.97 -6.59 33.65
N LEU A 19 20.53 -5.34 33.58
CA LEU A 19 19.18 -4.99 33.19
C LEU A 19 18.98 -5.50 31.76
N GLY A 20 18.38 -6.69 31.64
CA GLY A 20 17.84 -7.16 30.38
C GLY A 20 16.71 -6.22 29.98
N TRP A 21 16.98 -5.34 29.01
CA TRP A 21 15.93 -4.61 28.31
C TRP A 21 15.19 -5.64 27.44
N GLY A 22 14.24 -6.33 28.06
CA GLY A 22 13.17 -7.00 27.34
C GLY A 22 12.32 -5.93 26.70
N LEU A 23 12.75 -5.42 25.54
CA LEU A 23 11.82 -4.93 24.54
C LEU A 23 10.99 -6.13 24.11
N ALA A 24 10.00 -6.50 24.93
CA ALA A 24 8.83 -7.15 24.41
C ALA A 24 8.27 -6.14 23.41
N ALA A 25 8.58 -6.37 22.13
CA ALA A 25 7.87 -5.74 21.04
C ALA A 25 6.40 -6.01 21.33
N SER A 26 5.68 -4.97 21.77
CA SER A 26 4.24 -5.01 21.75
C SER A 26 3.87 -5.47 20.35
N PRO A 27 3.00 -6.48 20.16
CA PRO A 27 2.46 -6.70 18.84
C PRO A 27 1.84 -5.36 18.48
N ALA A 28 2.46 -4.63 17.56
CA ALA A 28 1.79 -3.56 16.88
C ALA A 28 0.48 -4.21 16.44
N LEU A 29 -0.64 -3.67 16.95
CA LEU A 29 -1.96 -4.00 16.46
C LEU A 29 -1.80 -4.11 14.95
N ALA A 30 -2.02 -5.30 14.40
CA ALA A 30 -2.09 -5.49 12.97
C ALA A 30 -3.16 -4.50 12.53
N GLY A 31 -2.73 -3.32 12.08
CA GLY A 31 -3.62 -2.32 11.55
C GLY A 31 -4.41 -3.02 10.48
N THR A 32 -5.73 -2.87 10.50
CA THR A 32 -6.54 -3.24 9.35
C THR A 32 -5.87 -2.57 8.15
N ALA A 33 -5.26 -3.37 7.27
CA ALA A 33 -4.71 -2.90 6.01
C ALA A 33 -5.76 -1.99 5.37
N ASP A 34 -5.38 -0.75 5.10
CA ASP A 34 -6.34 0.17 4.52
C ASP A 34 -6.50 -0.14 3.03
N PRO A 35 -7.71 0.06 2.46
CA PRO A 35 -7.98 -0.42 1.12
C PRO A 35 -7.46 0.54 0.04
N TYR A 36 -6.84 1.66 0.40
CA TYR A 36 -6.54 2.76 -0.52
C TYR A 36 -5.10 2.73 -1.04
N LEU A 37 -4.80 3.66 -1.96
CA LEU A 37 -3.45 3.80 -2.50
C LEU A 37 -2.52 4.47 -1.49
N ASP A 38 -1.36 3.86 -1.30
CA ASP A 38 -0.27 4.38 -0.48
C ASP A 38 0.63 5.35 -1.25
N ALA A 39 0.96 5.00 -2.50
CA ALA A 39 1.99 5.73 -3.23
C ALA A 39 1.84 5.68 -4.75
N ILE A 40 2.60 6.55 -5.41
CA ILE A 40 2.87 6.49 -6.84
C ILE A 40 4.21 5.79 -7.00
N ALA A 41 4.22 4.71 -7.77
CA ALA A 41 5.43 3.94 -7.99
C ALA A 41 6.42 4.74 -8.86
N PRO A 42 7.74 4.62 -8.61
CA PRO A 42 8.78 5.42 -9.26
C PRO A 42 8.95 5.14 -10.75
N ASP A 43 8.39 4.03 -11.25
CA ASP A 43 8.35 3.67 -12.66
C ASP A 43 7.17 4.30 -13.42
N SER A 44 6.33 5.08 -12.74
CA SER A 44 5.37 5.98 -13.39
C SER A 44 6.08 6.94 -14.32
N THR A 45 5.64 6.98 -15.57
CA THR A 45 6.21 7.90 -16.57
C THR A 45 5.31 9.08 -16.84
N VAL A 46 4.04 9.13 -16.46
CA VAL A 46 3.16 10.29 -16.69
C VAL A 46 3.58 11.55 -15.90
N VAL A 47 3.10 12.72 -16.33
CA VAL A 47 3.22 13.96 -15.54
C VAL A 47 1.99 14.10 -14.65
N ILE A 48 2.20 14.34 -13.36
CA ILE A 48 1.14 14.40 -12.35
C ILE A 48 1.24 15.72 -11.58
N THR A 49 0.13 16.44 -11.50
CA THR A 49 -0.04 17.62 -10.64
C THR A 49 -0.87 17.24 -9.42
N ASP A 50 -0.44 17.67 -8.23
CA ASP A 50 -1.07 17.35 -6.94
C ASP A 50 -1.21 15.84 -6.70
N ALA A 51 -0.11 15.10 -6.92
CA ALA A 51 0.00 13.65 -6.74
C ALA A 51 -0.59 13.13 -5.41
N ALA A 52 -0.43 13.88 -4.32
CA ALA A 52 -0.92 13.49 -3.01
C ALA A 52 -2.46 13.44 -2.92
N ALA A 53 -3.16 14.15 -3.80
CA ALA A 53 -4.62 14.21 -3.83
C ALA A 53 -5.29 12.97 -4.43
N MET A 54 -4.55 11.89 -4.71
CA MET A 54 -5.12 10.59 -5.05
C MET A 54 -4.69 9.46 -4.12
N LEU A 55 -4.00 9.81 -3.03
CA LEU A 55 -3.49 8.86 -2.03
C LEU A 55 -4.46 8.82 -0.85
N GLY A 56 -4.70 7.62 -0.31
CA GLY A 56 -5.62 7.40 0.78
C GLY A 56 -7.10 7.54 0.41
N ALA A 57 -7.91 7.78 1.44
CA ALA A 57 -9.36 7.91 1.32
C ALA A 57 -9.77 9.16 0.53
N PRO A 58 -10.92 9.13 -0.18
CA PRO A 58 -11.41 10.28 -0.95
C PRO A 58 -11.59 11.51 -0.06
N ASP A 59 -11.02 12.64 -0.50
CA ASP A 59 -11.09 13.92 0.19
C ASP A 59 -11.68 15.03 -0.69
N GLY A 60 -12.03 14.70 -1.95
CA GLY A 60 -12.61 15.63 -2.92
C GLY A 60 -11.58 16.55 -3.58
N ARG A 61 -10.29 16.35 -3.31
CA ARG A 61 -9.20 16.90 -4.12
C ARG A 61 -8.90 15.92 -5.25
N TYR A 62 -8.25 16.41 -6.30
CA TYR A 62 -8.00 15.58 -7.47
C TYR A 62 -6.58 15.76 -7.98
N ALA A 63 -5.81 14.68 -7.96
CA ALA A 63 -4.57 14.59 -8.73
C ALA A 63 -4.91 14.69 -10.23
N THR A 64 -4.16 15.51 -10.95
CA THR A 64 -4.33 15.68 -12.40
C THR A 64 -3.21 14.99 -13.13
N VAL A 65 -3.56 13.95 -13.89
CA VAL A 65 -2.63 13.17 -14.70
C VAL A 65 -2.69 13.66 -16.13
N GLN A 66 -1.56 14.19 -16.61
CA GLN A 66 -1.38 14.57 -18.00
C GLN A 66 -0.96 13.32 -18.80
N GLY A 67 -1.96 12.64 -19.34
CA GLY A 67 -1.78 11.47 -20.18
C GLY A 67 -1.05 11.80 -21.47
N GLN A 68 -0.18 10.88 -21.87
CA GLN A 68 0.54 10.94 -23.13
C GLN A 68 0.58 9.53 -23.69
N PHE A 69 0.47 9.40 -25.02
CA PHE A 69 0.38 8.10 -25.67
C PHE A 69 1.50 7.15 -25.22
N GLY A 70 1.12 6.02 -24.63
CA GLY A 70 2.05 4.96 -24.21
C GLY A 70 2.80 5.24 -22.90
N ARG A 71 2.53 6.36 -22.20
CA ARG A 71 3.06 6.60 -20.85
C ARG A 71 2.18 5.91 -19.81
N GLN A 72 2.78 5.55 -18.70
CA GLN A 72 2.14 4.76 -17.65
C GLN A 72 2.04 5.54 -16.34
N LEU A 73 0.89 5.45 -15.69
CA LEU A 73 0.73 5.71 -14.27
C LEU A 73 0.79 4.36 -13.54
N VAL A 74 1.68 4.23 -12.58
CA VAL A 74 1.79 3.05 -11.73
C VAL A 74 1.58 3.49 -10.28
N VAL A 75 0.60 2.89 -9.61
CA VAL A 75 0.27 3.18 -8.20
C VAL A 75 0.49 1.94 -7.36
N ASP A 76 0.88 2.15 -6.11
CA ASP A 76 1.21 1.12 -5.12
C ASP A 76 0.15 1.17 -4.01
N LEU A 77 -0.46 0.02 -3.73
CA LEU A 77 -1.36 -0.15 -2.59
C LEU A 77 -0.62 -0.23 -1.26
N GLY A 78 0.67 -0.58 -1.25
CA GLY A 78 1.41 -0.81 -0.02
C GLY A 78 1.74 -2.28 0.21
N ALA A 79 2.77 -2.53 1.02
CA ALA A 79 3.18 -3.88 1.38
C ALA A 79 2.27 -4.44 2.49
N GLY A 80 1.64 -5.59 2.26
CA GLY A 80 0.67 -6.15 3.20
C GLY A 80 -0.75 -5.59 3.03
N GLU A 81 -0.96 -4.73 2.04
CA GLU A 81 -2.26 -4.14 1.67
C GLU A 81 -2.71 -4.62 0.28
N GLU A 82 -2.28 -5.82 -0.11
CA GLU A 82 -2.57 -6.35 -1.43
C GLU A 82 -4.08 -6.54 -1.66
N GLY A 83 -4.53 -6.11 -2.84
CA GLY A 83 -5.90 -6.22 -3.29
C GLY A 83 -6.25 -7.61 -3.80
N VAL A 84 -7.49 -8.03 -3.63
CA VAL A 84 -8.05 -9.29 -4.15
C VAL A 84 -9.35 -9.15 -4.93
N GLY A 85 -9.89 -7.94 -5.02
CA GLY A 85 -11.16 -7.67 -5.67
C GLY A 85 -11.05 -6.70 -6.83
N ASP A 86 -12.22 -6.22 -7.23
CA ASP A 86 -12.37 -5.12 -8.15
C ASP A 86 -11.75 -3.83 -7.57
N LEU A 87 -11.33 -2.96 -8.48
CA LEU A 87 -10.81 -1.64 -8.14
C LEU A 87 -11.93 -0.60 -8.26
N GLU A 88 -12.19 0.13 -7.19
CA GLU A 88 -13.04 1.32 -7.21
C GLU A 88 -12.17 2.57 -7.39
N VAL A 89 -12.51 3.42 -8.36
CA VAL A 89 -11.77 4.65 -8.68
C VAL A 89 -12.70 5.86 -8.57
N ALA A 90 -12.38 6.78 -7.66
CA ALA A 90 -13.04 8.08 -7.57
C ALA A 90 -12.38 9.07 -8.54
N TYR A 91 -13.18 9.69 -9.42
CA TYR A 91 -12.68 10.55 -10.50
C TYR A 91 -13.64 11.71 -10.79
N VAL A 92 -13.13 12.67 -11.57
CA VAL A 92 -13.95 13.68 -12.26
C VAL A 92 -13.43 13.89 -13.67
N ASN A 93 -14.32 13.87 -14.66
CA ASN A 93 -13.89 14.17 -16.03
C ASN A 93 -13.56 15.67 -16.19
N PRO A 94 -12.55 16.04 -16.99
CA PRO A 94 -12.32 17.44 -17.34
C PRO A 94 -13.55 18.09 -17.99
N PRO A 95 -13.72 19.42 -17.87
CA PRO A 95 -14.80 20.13 -18.55
C PRO A 95 -14.85 19.80 -20.06
N GLY A 96 -16.06 19.58 -20.58
CA GLY A 96 -16.26 19.21 -21.99
C GLY A 96 -15.98 17.75 -22.33
N THR A 97 -15.59 16.91 -21.36
CA THR A 97 -15.40 15.47 -21.58
C THR A 97 -16.56 14.66 -21.02
N LEU A 98 -17.27 13.93 -21.89
CA LEU A 98 -18.43 13.11 -21.51
C LEU A 98 -18.03 11.69 -21.06
N SER A 99 -16.98 11.14 -21.67
CA SER A 99 -16.45 9.84 -21.30
C SER A 99 -14.97 9.70 -21.63
N GLN A 100 -14.30 8.83 -20.87
CA GLN A 100 -12.92 8.43 -21.05
C GLN A 100 -12.77 6.95 -20.68
N GLN A 101 -11.78 6.28 -21.27
CA GLN A 101 -11.45 4.89 -20.95
C GLN A 101 -9.95 4.74 -20.71
N LEU A 102 -9.57 3.87 -19.78
CA LEU A 102 -8.20 3.46 -19.52
C LEU A 102 -8.10 1.95 -19.38
N TRP A 103 -7.03 1.39 -19.90
CA TRP A 103 -6.64 0.02 -19.62
C TRP A 103 -5.90 -0.04 -18.28
N VAL A 104 -6.26 -1.01 -17.44
CA VAL A 104 -5.65 -1.22 -16.11
C VAL A 104 -5.03 -2.62 -16.08
N ASP A 105 -3.72 -2.70 -15.89
CA ASP A 105 -3.05 -3.94 -15.49
C ASP A 105 -2.99 -4.02 -13.97
N PHE A 106 -3.32 -5.19 -13.42
CA PHE A 106 -3.13 -5.54 -12.01
C PHE A 106 -1.81 -6.33 -11.89
N LEU A 107 -0.90 -5.87 -11.05
CA LEU A 107 0.45 -6.43 -10.92
C LEU A 107 0.70 -6.95 -9.49
N ASP A 108 1.39 -8.08 -9.37
CA ASP A 108 1.84 -8.61 -8.08
C ASP A 108 2.95 -7.74 -7.45
N GLY A 109 3.36 -8.08 -6.22
CA GLY A 109 4.42 -7.36 -5.49
C GLY A 109 5.79 -7.33 -6.18
N ASN A 110 6.00 -8.10 -7.25
CA ASN A 110 7.21 -8.08 -8.07
C ASN A 110 7.01 -7.31 -9.40
N GLY A 111 5.86 -6.66 -9.59
CA GLY A 111 5.51 -5.92 -10.80
C GLY A 111 5.08 -6.81 -11.98
N ARG A 112 4.86 -8.11 -11.76
CA ARG A 112 4.39 -9.01 -12.82
C ARG A 112 2.88 -8.88 -12.96
N LYS A 113 2.40 -8.76 -14.20
CA LYS A 113 0.97 -8.75 -14.50
C LYS A 113 0.30 -10.05 -14.07
N VAL A 114 -0.75 -9.94 -13.26
CA VAL A 114 -1.59 -11.04 -12.77
C VAL A 114 -3.06 -10.90 -13.17
N GLY A 115 -3.48 -9.72 -13.62
CA GLY A 115 -4.82 -9.48 -14.15
C GLY A 115 -4.87 -8.20 -14.97
N GLU A 116 -6.04 -7.96 -15.54
CA GLU A 116 -6.37 -6.77 -16.32
C GLU A 116 -7.85 -6.39 -16.19
N GLY A 117 -8.16 -5.15 -16.53
CA GLY A 117 -9.53 -4.63 -16.60
C GLY A 117 -9.58 -3.30 -17.33
N TYR A 118 -10.79 -2.75 -17.44
CA TYR A 118 -11.04 -1.45 -18.07
C TYR A 118 -11.69 -0.48 -17.09
N LEU A 119 -11.10 0.70 -16.99
CA LEU A 119 -11.70 1.83 -16.30
C LEU A 119 -12.51 2.65 -17.28
N LEU A 120 -13.83 2.65 -17.13
CA LEU A 120 -14.76 3.45 -17.92
C LEU A 120 -15.30 4.61 -17.06
N MET A 121 -14.93 5.83 -17.45
CA MET A 121 -15.31 7.07 -16.78
C MET A 121 -16.39 7.77 -17.60
N ILE A 122 -17.58 8.00 -17.04
CA ILE A 122 -18.75 8.58 -17.73
C ILE A 122 -19.39 9.67 -16.88
N GLY A 123 -19.71 10.79 -17.53
CA GLY A 123 -20.37 11.94 -16.92
C GLY A 123 -19.37 13.05 -16.59
N THR A 124 -19.87 14.21 -16.18
CA THR A 124 -19.06 15.43 -15.97
C THR A 124 -18.88 15.81 -14.51
N SER A 125 -19.53 15.11 -13.59
CA SER A 125 -19.44 15.33 -12.14
C SER A 125 -18.52 14.30 -11.48
N ALA A 126 -18.16 14.54 -10.22
CA ALA A 126 -17.47 13.57 -9.36
C ALA A 126 -18.26 12.25 -9.31
N ARG A 127 -17.56 11.13 -9.52
CA ARG A 127 -18.13 9.78 -9.62
C ARG A 127 -17.14 8.71 -9.17
N THR A 128 -17.66 7.52 -8.90
CA THR A 128 -16.88 6.30 -8.71
C THR A 128 -17.13 5.34 -9.88
N ALA A 129 -16.08 4.80 -10.46
CA ALA A 129 -16.14 3.71 -11.44
C ALA A 129 -15.53 2.44 -10.84
N VAL A 130 -16.02 1.28 -11.29
CA VAL A 130 -15.53 -0.03 -10.89
C VAL A 130 -14.79 -0.66 -12.07
N VAL A 131 -13.58 -1.11 -11.82
CA VAL A 131 -12.77 -1.90 -12.75
C VAL A 131 -12.83 -3.35 -12.30
N SER A 132 -13.53 -4.17 -13.06
CA SER A 132 -13.56 -5.61 -12.80
C SER A 132 -12.16 -6.20 -12.98
N ASN A 133 -11.69 -6.88 -11.94
CA ASN A 133 -10.36 -7.49 -11.93
C ASN A 133 -10.44 -8.94 -12.39
N SER A 134 -9.61 -9.31 -13.36
CA SER A 134 -9.48 -10.69 -13.86
C SER A 134 -8.40 -11.52 -13.14
N ALA A 135 -7.67 -10.96 -12.17
CA ALA A 135 -6.65 -11.67 -11.42
C ALA A 135 -7.26 -12.77 -10.53
N THR A 136 -6.57 -13.92 -10.48
CA THR A 136 -6.89 -15.03 -9.56
C THR A 136 -6.02 -15.01 -8.30
N GLN A 137 -5.09 -14.08 -8.22
CA GLN A 137 -4.12 -13.88 -7.14
C GLN A 137 -4.23 -12.44 -6.63
N SER A 138 -3.66 -12.16 -5.47
CA SER A 138 -3.58 -10.78 -4.98
C SER A 138 -2.67 -9.92 -5.87
N TYR A 139 -2.93 -8.62 -5.86
CA TYR A 139 -2.15 -7.62 -6.60
C TYR A 139 -1.79 -6.47 -5.67
N ARG A 140 -0.64 -5.85 -5.92
CA ARG A 140 -0.13 -4.71 -5.14
C ARG A 140 -0.09 -3.43 -5.95
N TYR A 141 0.28 -3.54 -7.23
CA TYR A 141 0.39 -2.38 -8.10
C TYR A 141 -0.70 -2.38 -9.15
N LEU A 142 -1.10 -1.18 -9.55
CA LEU A 142 -1.99 -0.95 -10.68
C LEU A 142 -1.25 -0.12 -11.71
N ARG A 143 -1.23 -0.58 -12.97
CA ARG A 143 -0.63 0.15 -14.07
C ARG A 143 -1.68 0.57 -15.09
N MET A 144 -1.80 1.87 -15.29
CA MET A 144 -2.68 2.49 -16.27
C MET A 144 -1.87 3.03 -17.44
N VAL A 145 -2.10 2.50 -18.64
CA VAL A 145 -1.48 3.03 -19.87
C VAL A 145 -2.35 4.15 -20.41
N THR A 146 -1.77 5.33 -20.56
CA THR A 146 -2.50 6.55 -20.88
C THR A 146 -2.54 6.85 -22.38
N GLU A 147 -3.60 7.53 -22.79
CA GLU A 147 -3.72 8.20 -24.08
C GLU A 147 -3.37 9.69 -23.94
N VAL A 148 -3.39 10.44 -25.04
CA VAL A 148 -3.25 11.90 -25.02
C VAL A 148 -4.53 12.56 -24.49
N ARG A 149 -4.72 12.52 -23.17
CA ARG A 149 -5.89 13.03 -22.45
C ARG A 149 -5.48 13.50 -21.05
N THR A 150 -6.32 14.32 -20.43
CA THR A 150 -6.18 14.65 -18.99
C THR A 150 -7.12 13.76 -18.18
N TYR A 151 -6.60 13.13 -17.14
CA TYR A 151 -7.37 12.34 -16.17
C TYR A 151 -7.30 13.00 -14.81
N ARG A 152 -8.35 12.88 -13.99
CA ARG A 152 -8.38 13.44 -12.64
C ARG A 152 -8.93 12.43 -11.65
N PHE A 153 -8.11 12.06 -10.67
CA PHE A 153 -8.39 11.02 -9.68
C PHE A 153 -8.33 11.59 -8.26
N ASP A 154 -9.26 11.15 -7.41
CA ASP A 154 -9.38 11.55 -5.98
C ASP A 154 -8.95 10.41 -5.05
N SER A 155 -9.31 9.17 -5.39
CA SER A 155 -8.84 8.00 -4.66
C SER A 155 -9.01 6.75 -5.50
N MET A 156 -8.29 5.71 -5.14
CA MET A 156 -8.57 4.36 -5.63
C MET A 156 -8.54 3.40 -4.46
N LYS A 157 -9.43 2.41 -4.46
CA LYS A 157 -9.49 1.40 -3.40
C LYS A 157 -9.81 0.01 -3.92
N THR A 158 -9.38 -1.00 -3.18
CA THR A 158 -9.66 -2.42 -3.44
C THR A 158 -10.23 -3.10 -2.19
N ALA A 159 -10.87 -4.25 -2.36
CA ALA A 159 -10.96 -5.19 -1.26
C ALA A 159 -9.55 -5.66 -0.87
N ALA A 160 -9.16 -5.41 0.38
CA ALA A 160 -7.92 -5.93 0.95
C ALA A 160 -8.09 -7.43 1.30
N LEU A 161 -6.99 -8.18 1.29
CA LEU A 161 -6.94 -9.45 2.00
C LEU A 161 -7.31 -9.18 3.46
N ALA A 162 -8.48 -9.64 3.92
CA ALA A 162 -8.75 -9.67 5.35
C ALA A 162 -7.60 -10.46 5.99
N SER A 163 -6.77 -9.80 6.81
CA SER A 163 -5.73 -10.45 7.61
C SER A 163 -6.37 -11.60 8.35
N SER A 164 -6.22 -12.79 7.77
CA SER A 164 -6.99 -13.96 8.16
C SER A 164 -6.67 -14.28 9.60
N MET A 165 -7.73 -14.44 10.38
CA MET A 165 -7.79 -14.97 11.74
C MET A 165 -6.99 -16.27 11.88
N VAL A 166 -5.67 -16.19 12.05
CA VAL A 166 -4.83 -17.28 12.51
C VAL A 166 -4.63 -17.09 14.02
N GLY A 167 -5.65 -17.47 14.78
CA GLY A 167 -5.64 -17.26 16.22
C GLY A 167 -6.78 -17.94 16.97
N ALA A 168 -7.25 -19.11 16.53
CA ALA A 168 -8.21 -19.90 17.31
C ALA A 168 -8.11 -21.41 17.02
N HIS A 169 -6.90 -21.98 17.06
CA HIS A 169 -6.74 -23.43 17.10
C HIS A 169 -5.57 -23.83 18.02
N HIS A 170 -5.62 -23.42 19.29
CA HIS A 170 -4.94 -24.18 20.35
C HIS A 170 -5.42 -23.81 21.75
N ALA A 171 -6.32 -24.64 22.30
CA ALA A 171 -6.32 -25.06 23.70
C ALA A 171 -7.41 -26.13 23.90
N ARG A 172 -7.04 -27.40 23.70
CA ARG A 172 -7.48 -28.48 24.59
C ARG A 172 -6.30 -28.78 25.51
N PRO A 173 -6.55 -29.06 26.80
CA PRO A 173 -6.98 -30.41 27.18
C PRO A 173 -8.48 -30.52 27.47
#